data_AF-A0A524AND5-F1
#
_entry.id   AF-A0A524AND5-F1
#
_cell.length_a   1.000
_cell.length_b   1.000
_cell.length_c   1.000
_cell.angle_alpha   90.00
_cell.angle_beta   90.00
_cell.angle_gamma   90.00
#
_symmetry.space_group_name_H-M   'P 1'
#
loop_
_entity.id
_entity.type
_entity.pdbx_description
1 polymer ?
#
loop_
_entity_poly.entity_id
_entity_poly.type
_entity_poly.pdbx_seq_one_letter_code
_entity_poly.pdbx_strand_id
1 'polypeptide(L)'
;ALGIGIDIHWRWYQPLRNKYGFVMLLGHGAVLRRECWEKIGGFPEIVSEDLAYAIRLRDEGWYGRFVEDVTCYEEFPESVRSFRVRHMKWTRGTCELLATELKRLILSKNISLVEKLDILFPVMKLPLSVFLFPFMICASLIIPNMWGFSNPVNVMAYGQGFTLAIDPSNAVFDIFFGLDFFLITLLTFIAPILCFIVELAPRPLYLLRFLCHSAVLYAGLCPLSTVGVLTYLATGKAAFLVTGDRNAFSERQLRFSTTPAWWRIKNYFQSFLYRSHPDHSAVKSFEIACGLFLICYSLFSSQISLIGLAFAFILLPVMHHVGWENPIIQRLVLLPFFLTFLGPLVCGLALFLSGDFI
;
A
#
# COMPACT_ATOMS: atom_id res chain seq x y z
N ALA A 1 0.35 10.60 -15.16
CA ALA A 1 0.77 11.36 -13.96
C ALA A 1 1.80 10.61 -13.11
N LEU A 2 1.64 9.30 -12.86
CA LEU A 2 2.51 8.54 -11.95
C LEU A 2 3.59 7.68 -12.62
N GLY A 3 3.58 7.57 -13.95
CA GLY A 3 4.54 6.75 -14.70
C GLY A 3 6.02 7.12 -14.45
N ILE A 4 6.32 8.41 -14.23
CA ILE A 4 7.66 8.89 -13.83
C ILE A 4 8.19 8.17 -12.57
N GLY A 5 7.30 7.65 -11.73
CA GLY A 5 7.69 6.89 -10.55
C GLY A 5 8.42 5.58 -10.90
N ILE A 6 8.15 4.98 -12.07
CA ILE A 6 8.90 3.83 -12.58
C ILE A 6 10.33 4.27 -12.88
N ASP A 7 10.52 5.35 -13.64
CA ASP A 7 11.86 5.85 -13.99
C ASP A 7 12.69 6.19 -12.74
N ILE A 8 12.07 6.83 -11.75
CA ILE A 8 12.69 7.16 -10.47
C ILE A 8 13.06 5.89 -9.70
N HIS A 9 12.20 4.87 -9.72
CA HIS A 9 12.49 3.58 -9.10
C HIS A 9 13.73 2.93 -9.73
N TRP A 10 13.80 2.84 -11.07
CA TRP A 10 14.95 2.28 -11.76
C TRP A 10 16.23 3.10 -11.57
N ARG A 11 16.13 4.43 -11.51
CA ARG A 11 17.29 5.32 -11.30
C ARG A 11 17.87 5.24 -9.89
N TRP A 12 17.03 5.14 -8.87
CA TRP A 12 17.47 5.24 -7.47
C TRP A 12 17.59 3.89 -6.77
N TYR A 13 16.63 2.98 -6.95
CA TYR A 13 16.63 1.71 -6.19
C TYR A 13 17.58 0.68 -6.80
N GLN A 14 17.57 0.53 -8.12
CA GLN A 14 18.25 -0.60 -8.77
C GLN A 14 19.78 -0.48 -8.74
N PRO A 15 20.41 0.70 -8.97
CA PRO A 15 21.85 0.87 -8.78
C PRO A 15 22.31 0.59 -7.34
N LEU A 16 21.51 1.02 -6.35
CA LEU A 16 21.82 0.77 -4.94
C LEU A 16 21.73 -0.72 -4.59
N ARG A 17 20.70 -1.41 -5.07
CA ARG A 17 20.58 -2.87 -4.95
C ARG A 17 21.71 -3.60 -5.66
N ASN A 18 22.11 -3.14 -6.84
CA ASN A 18 23.20 -3.69 -7.64
C ASN A 18 24.56 -3.59 -6.95
N LYS A 19 24.74 -2.60 -6.08
CA LYS A 19 25.98 -2.36 -5.35
C LYS A 19 26.00 -2.96 -3.95
N TYR A 20 24.87 -2.93 -3.24
CA TYR A 20 24.81 -3.20 -1.81
C TYR A 20 23.87 -4.34 -1.40
N GLY A 21 23.04 -4.84 -2.32
CA GLY A 21 21.94 -5.74 -1.98
C GLY A 21 21.66 -6.76 -3.06
N PHE A 22 20.38 -7.02 -3.27
CA PHE A 22 19.90 -8.06 -4.15
C PHE A 22 19.24 -7.46 -5.39
N VAL A 23 19.76 -7.81 -6.57
CA VAL A 23 19.16 -7.43 -7.85
C VAL A 23 17.92 -8.30 -8.10
N MET A 24 16.74 -7.70 -7.90
CA MET A 24 15.47 -8.39 -8.12
C MET A 24 15.18 -8.54 -9.62
N LEU A 25 14.77 -9.74 -10.03
CA LEU A 25 14.16 -9.96 -11.33
C LEU A 25 12.69 -9.54 -11.25
N LEU A 26 12.30 -8.53 -12.03
CA LEU A 26 10.96 -7.91 -12.01
C LEU A 26 10.12 -8.25 -13.27
N GLY A 27 10.46 -9.36 -13.93
CA GLY A 27 9.67 -9.96 -15.00
C GLY A 27 9.95 -9.48 -16.42
N HIS A 28 10.62 -8.34 -16.60
CA HIS A 28 10.97 -7.78 -17.92
C HIS A 28 12.41 -7.24 -17.95
N GLY A 29 12.87 -6.84 -19.13
CA GLY A 29 14.16 -6.17 -19.30
C GLY A 29 15.38 -7.00 -18.88
N ALA A 30 15.25 -8.33 -18.89
CA ALA A 30 16.25 -9.23 -18.32
C ALA A 30 16.74 -10.26 -19.33
N VAL A 31 18.03 -10.61 -19.22
CA VAL A 31 18.67 -11.70 -19.97
C VAL A 31 19.10 -12.76 -18.98
N LEU A 32 18.70 -14.00 -19.24
CA LEU A 32 19.02 -15.15 -18.39
C LEU A 32 20.10 -16.01 -19.04
N ARG A 33 21.11 -16.40 -18.26
CA ARG A 33 22.10 -17.39 -18.70
C ARG A 33 21.42 -18.75 -18.81
N ARG A 34 21.58 -19.43 -19.94
CA ARG A 34 20.97 -20.75 -20.18
C ARG A 34 21.34 -21.79 -19.11
N GLU A 35 22.60 -21.82 -18.68
CA GLU A 35 23.05 -22.70 -17.60
C GLU A 35 22.29 -22.45 -16.30
N CYS A 36 22.05 -21.18 -15.94
CA CYS A 36 21.24 -20.80 -14.77
C CYS A 36 19.79 -21.29 -14.92
N TRP A 37 19.22 -21.22 -16.13
CA TRP A 37 17.88 -21.72 -16.42
C TRP A 37 17.78 -23.23 -16.22
N GLU A 38 18.70 -23.97 -16.82
CA GLU A 38 18.77 -25.44 -16.73
C GLU A 38 19.05 -25.89 -15.29
N LYS A 39 19.91 -25.19 -14.55
CA LYS A 39 20.26 -25.51 -13.16
C LYS A 39 19.07 -25.37 -12.20
N ILE A 40 18.24 -24.34 -12.36
CA ILE A 40 17.05 -24.13 -11.49
C ILE A 40 15.84 -24.96 -11.95
N GLY A 41 15.82 -25.38 -13.21
CA GLY A 41 14.68 -26.08 -13.81
C GLY A 41 13.57 -25.14 -14.29
N GLY A 42 13.92 -23.90 -14.65
CA GLY A 42 12.99 -22.88 -15.13
C GLY A 42 12.24 -22.11 -14.04
N PHE A 43 11.21 -21.37 -14.45
CA PHE A 43 10.40 -20.54 -13.56
C PHE A 43 9.51 -21.38 -12.65
N PRO A 44 9.48 -21.13 -11.33
CA PRO A 44 8.54 -21.77 -10.42
C PRO A 44 7.08 -21.42 -10.76
N GLU A 45 6.16 -22.37 -10.58
CA GLU A 45 4.72 -22.16 -10.82
C GLU A 45 4.05 -21.37 -9.66
N ILE A 46 4.43 -20.11 -9.49
CA ILE A 46 3.83 -19.17 -8.54
C ILE A 46 3.59 -17.81 -9.24
N VAL A 47 2.81 -16.91 -8.62
CA VAL A 47 2.47 -15.60 -9.22
C VAL A 47 3.64 -14.62 -9.32
N SER A 48 4.68 -14.80 -8.51
CA SER A 48 5.93 -14.03 -8.54
C SER A 48 7.09 -14.93 -8.94
N GLU A 49 6.92 -15.58 -10.09
CA GLU A 49 7.84 -16.59 -10.64
C GLU A 49 9.24 -16.03 -10.88
N ASP A 50 9.31 -14.76 -11.27
CA ASP A 50 10.51 -14.00 -11.57
C ASP A 50 11.40 -13.83 -10.31
N LEU A 51 10.81 -13.31 -9.24
CA LEU A 51 11.52 -13.09 -7.98
C LEU A 51 11.86 -14.42 -7.30
N ALA A 52 10.98 -15.44 -7.37
CA ALA A 52 11.29 -16.77 -6.85
C ALA A 52 12.47 -17.41 -7.58
N TYR A 53 12.51 -17.31 -8.91
CA TYR A 53 13.64 -17.78 -9.70
C TYR A 53 14.94 -17.07 -9.33
N ALA A 54 14.90 -15.75 -9.15
CA ALA A 54 16.06 -14.98 -8.71
C ALA A 54 16.55 -15.38 -7.30
N ILE A 55 15.64 -15.64 -6.35
CA ILE A 55 15.98 -16.13 -5.01
C ILE A 55 16.66 -17.50 -5.10
N ARG A 56 16.12 -18.42 -5.91
CA ARG A 56 16.71 -19.75 -6.10
C ARG A 56 18.08 -19.69 -6.77
N LEU A 57 18.29 -18.80 -7.73
CA LEU A 57 19.62 -18.57 -8.32
C LEU A 57 20.63 -18.08 -7.28
N ARG A 58 20.21 -17.15 -6.43
CA ARG A 58 21.10 -16.61 -5.40
C ARG A 58 21.41 -17.61 -4.31
N ASP A 59 20.45 -18.47 -3.98
CA ASP A 59 20.63 -19.64 -3.11
C ASP A 59 21.67 -20.62 -3.70
N GLU A 60 21.76 -20.72 -5.03
CA GLU A 60 22.78 -21.48 -5.77
C GLU A 60 24.12 -20.73 -5.96
N GLY A 61 24.26 -19.54 -5.37
CA GLY A 61 25.49 -18.73 -5.42
C GLY A 61 25.63 -17.81 -6.65
N TRP A 62 24.61 -17.71 -7.49
CA TRP A 62 24.62 -16.80 -8.65
C TRP A 62 24.20 -15.38 -8.27
N TYR A 63 24.75 -14.39 -8.98
CA TYR A 63 24.43 -12.98 -8.77
C TYR A 63 23.70 -12.40 -9.98
N GLY A 64 22.67 -11.60 -9.70
CA GLY A 64 22.08 -10.70 -10.70
C GLY A 64 22.96 -9.45 -10.87
N ARG A 65 22.97 -8.90 -12.08
CA ARG A 65 23.63 -7.63 -12.37
C ARG A 65 22.64 -6.70 -13.07
N PHE A 66 22.44 -5.51 -12.50
CA PHE A 66 21.73 -4.43 -13.17
C PHE A 66 22.71 -3.66 -14.05
N VAL A 67 22.36 -3.48 -15.32
CA VAL A 67 23.19 -2.78 -16.32
C VAL A 67 22.53 -1.44 -16.61
N GLU A 68 23.07 -0.39 -16.00
CA GLU A 68 22.48 0.97 -16.01
C GLU A 68 22.46 1.60 -17.41
N ASP A 69 23.40 1.24 -18.28
CA ASP A 69 23.52 1.76 -19.63
C ASP A 69 22.51 1.16 -20.62
N VAL A 70 21.77 0.11 -20.21
CA VAL A 70 20.76 -0.54 -21.06
C VAL A 70 19.37 -0.07 -20.65
N THR A 71 18.74 0.69 -21.55
CA THR A 71 17.41 1.25 -21.31
C THR A 71 16.32 0.39 -21.96
N CYS A 72 15.27 0.09 -21.21
CA CYS A 72 14.03 -0.51 -21.70
C CYS A 72 12.84 0.38 -21.34
N TYR A 73 11.76 0.30 -22.13
CA TYR A 73 10.53 1.02 -21.87
C TYR A 73 9.49 0.09 -21.22
N GLU A 74 8.83 0.56 -20.16
CA GLU A 74 7.72 -0.12 -19.50
C GLU A 74 6.49 0.80 -19.52
N GLU A 75 5.32 0.22 -19.79
CA GLU A 75 4.06 0.93 -19.66
C GLU A 75 3.55 0.91 -18.21
N PHE A 76 3.20 2.08 -17.69
CA PHE A 76 2.48 2.21 -16.43
C PHE A 76 0.97 1.96 -16.66
N PRO A 77 0.23 1.38 -15.69
CA PRO A 77 -1.20 1.16 -15.86
C PRO A 77 -1.98 2.41 -16.31
N GLU A 78 -2.67 2.28 -17.44
CA GLU A 78 -3.41 3.37 -18.09
C GLU A 78 -4.61 3.84 -17.28
N SER A 79 -5.18 2.97 -16.45
CA SER A 79 -6.38 3.24 -15.64
C SER A 79 -6.20 2.84 -14.18
N VAL A 80 -6.97 3.48 -13.30
CA VAL A 80 -7.04 3.12 -11.87
C VAL A 80 -7.54 1.70 -11.68
N ARG A 81 -8.43 1.20 -12.56
CA ARG A 81 -8.83 -0.19 -12.57
C ARG A 81 -7.65 -1.12 -12.80
N SER A 82 -6.88 -0.91 -13.88
CA SER A 82 -5.69 -1.72 -14.19
C SER A 82 -4.66 -1.66 -13.05
N PHE A 83 -4.47 -0.49 -12.44
CA PHE A 83 -3.61 -0.31 -11.27
C PHE A 83 -4.06 -1.15 -10.06
N ARG A 84 -5.36 -1.10 -9.71
CA ARG A 84 -5.92 -1.88 -8.59
C ARG A 84 -5.83 -3.39 -8.84
N VAL A 85 -6.05 -3.84 -10.08
CA VAL A 85 -5.89 -5.25 -10.47
C VAL A 85 -4.43 -5.69 -10.32
N ARG A 86 -3.47 -4.90 -10.83
CA ARG A 86 -2.03 -5.15 -10.66
C ARG A 86 -1.66 -5.21 -9.18
N HIS A 87 -2.15 -4.28 -8.37
CA HIS A 87 -1.90 -4.26 -6.92
C HIS A 87 -2.43 -5.53 -6.23
N MET A 88 -3.64 -5.96 -6.55
CA MET A 88 -4.20 -7.20 -6.00
C MET A 88 -3.40 -8.45 -6.40
N LYS A 89 -2.92 -8.50 -7.64
CA LYS A 89 -2.02 -9.57 -8.11
C LYS A 89 -0.74 -9.59 -7.27
N TRP A 90 -0.11 -8.44 -7.07
CA TRP A 90 1.11 -8.31 -6.26
C TRP A 90 0.88 -8.67 -4.79
N THR A 91 -0.21 -8.23 -4.18
CA THR A 91 -0.51 -8.56 -2.79
C THR A 91 -0.63 -10.07 -2.58
N ARG A 92 -1.33 -10.79 -3.46
CA ARG A 92 -1.42 -12.25 -3.37
C ARG A 92 -0.12 -12.95 -3.73
N GLY A 93 0.56 -12.48 -4.78
CA GLY A 93 1.82 -13.06 -5.23
C GLY A 93 2.91 -12.97 -4.16
N THR A 94 3.00 -11.85 -3.45
CA THR A 94 3.93 -11.71 -2.32
C THR A 94 3.59 -12.63 -1.15
N CYS A 95 2.31 -12.85 -0.83
CA CYS A 95 1.92 -13.84 0.17
C CYS A 95 2.33 -15.27 -0.25
N GLU A 96 2.10 -15.64 -1.51
CA GLU A 96 2.48 -16.95 -2.05
C GLU A 96 3.99 -17.15 -2.11
N LEU A 97 4.72 -16.11 -2.52
CA LEU A 97 6.18 -16.10 -2.51
C LEU A 97 6.74 -16.30 -1.10
N LEU A 98 6.18 -15.61 -0.09
CA LEU A 98 6.61 -15.83 1.30
C LEU A 98 6.24 -17.23 1.79
N ALA A 99 5.05 -17.73 1.48
CA ALA A 99 4.64 -19.08 1.90
C ALA A 99 5.57 -20.17 1.32
N THR A 100 6.10 -19.97 0.12
CA THR A 100 6.88 -20.97 -0.63
C THR A 100 8.40 -20.80 -0.48
N GLU A 101 8.91 -19.58 -0.54
CA GLU A 101 10.35 -19.30 -0.63
C GLU A 101 10.95 -18.73 0.67
N LEU A 102 10.15 -18.31 1.67
CA LEU A 102 10.67 -17.69 2.90
C LEU A 102 11.64 -18.60 3.66
N LYS A 103 11.30 -19.89 3.79
CA LYS A 103 12.16 -20.86 4.48
C LYS A 103 13.51 -21.01 3.76
N ARG A 104 13.49 -21.11 2.43
CA ARG A 104 14.70 -21.17 1.60
C ARG A 104 15.53 -19.91 1.80
N LEU A 105 14.90 -18.74 1.66
CA LEU A 105 15.55 -17.43 1.78
C LEU A 105 16.25 -17.26 3.14
N ILE A 106 15.57 -17.57 4.25
CA ILE A 106 16.13 -17.37 5.60
C ILE A 106 17.23 -18.38 5.91
N LEU A 107 17.05 -19.65 5.51
CA LEU A 107 18.01 -20.72 5.83
C LEU A 107 19.20 -20.78 4.87
N SER A 108 19.15 -20.09 3.73
CA SER A 108 20.26 -20.07 2.78
C SER A 108 21.53 -19.52 3.41
N LYS A 109 22.63 -20.26 3.22
CA LYS A 109 23.99 -19.83 3.60
C LYS A 109 24.63 -18.93 2.56
N ASN A 110 24.17 -19.01 1.32
CA ASN A 110 24.74 -18.27 0.21
C ASN A 110 24.20 -16.85 0.16
N ILE A 111 22.97 -16.60 0.64
CA ILE A 111 22.36 -15.27 0.70
C ILE A 111 22.82 -14.56 1.98
N SER A 112 23.40 -13.36 1.85
CA SER A 112 23.83 -12.54 2.99
C SER A 112 22.64 -11.97 3.77
N LEU A 113 22.88 -11.54 5.02
CA LEU A 113 21.83 -10.89 5.82
C LEU A 113 21.27 -9.63 5.14
N VAL A 114 22.15 -8.84 4.50
CA VAL A 114 21.76 -7.61 3.80
C VAL A 114 20.82 -7.92 2.63
N GLU A 115 21.16 -8.92 1.81
CA GLU A 115 20.31 -9.36 0.70
C GLU A 115 18.99 -9.95 1.20
N LYS A 116 19.00 -10.72 2.30
CA LYS A 116 17.77 -11.22 2.92
C LYS A 116 16.84 -10.07 3.31
N LEU A 117 17.36 -9.03 3.98
CA LEU A 117 16.56 -7.87 4.37
C LEU A 117 16.08 -7.05 3.15
N ASP A 118 16.93 -6.90 2.13
CA ASP A 118 16.59 -6.18 0.90
C ASP A 118 15.51 -6.87 0.05
N ILE A 119 15.39 -8.20 0.16
CA ILE A 119 14.28 -9.00 -0.38
C ILE A 119 13.05 -8.92 0.54
N LEU A 120 13.24 -9.12 1.84
CA LEU A 120 12.13 -9.25 2.79
C LEU A 120 11.36 -7.95 3.00
N PHE A 121 12.01 -6.79 3.12
CA PHE A 121 11.29 -5.54 3.40
C PHE A 121 10.26 -5.16 2.31
N PRO A 122 10.60 -5.16 1.00
CA PRO A 122 9.62 -4.90 -0.05
C PRO A 122 8.53 -5.98 -0.12
N VAL A 123 8.91 -7.27 -0.01
CA VAL A 123 7.96 -8.39 -0.15
C VAL A 123 6.98 -8.44 1.03
N MET A 124 7.43 -8.17 2.26
CA MET A 124 6.57 -8.16 3.45
C MET A 124 5.65 -6.94 3.52
N LYS A 125 5.94 -5.85 2.81
CA LYS A 125 5.13 -4.62 2.85
C LYS A 125 3.65 -4.88 2.55
N LEU A 126 3.35 -5.69 1.54
CA LEU A 126 1.95 -5.95 1.15
C LEU A 126 1.24 -6.92 2.12
N PRO A 127 1.82 -8.08 2.51
CA PRO A 127 1.26 -8.96 3.53
C PRO A 127 1.04 -8.26 4.88
N LEU A 128 1.96 -7.40 5.32
CA LEU A 128 1.84 -6.67 6.58
C LEU A 128 0.66 -5.69 6.62
N SER A 129 0.06 -5.35 5.48
CA SER A 129 -1.13 -4.50 5.45
C SER A 129 -2.32 -5.08 6.23
N VAL A 130 -2.38 -6.41 6.41
CA VAL A 130 -3.40 -7.06 7.25
C VAL A 130 -3.26 -6.70 8.74
N PHE A 131 -2.06 -6.35 9.19
CA PHE A 131 -1.81 -5.87 10.55
C PHE A 131 -1.85 -4.35 10.62
N LEU A 132 -1.35 -3.67 9.58
CA LEU A 132 -1.30 -2.21 9.53
C LEU A 132 -2.69 -1.58 9.57
N PHE A 133 -3.66 -2.15 8.85
CA PHE A 133 -5.02 -1.62 8.80
C PHE A 133 -5.75 -1.72 10.15
N PRO A 134 -5.83 -2.89 10.82
CA PRO A 134 -6.35 -2.98 12.19
C PRO A 134 -5.54 -2.15 13.17
N PHE A 135 -4.21 -2.13 13.08
CA PHE A 135 -3.37 -1.31 13.95
C PHE A 135 -3.75 0.17 13.84
N MET A 136 -3.95 0.69 12.64
CA MET A 136 -4.39 2.05 12.42
C MET A 136 -5.77 2.31 13.01
N ILE A 137 -6.73 1.39 12.87
CA ILE A 137 -8.04 1.48 13.53
C ILE A 137 -7.89 1.47 15.06
N CYS A 138 -7.03 0.60 15.60
CA CYS A 138 -6.75 0.56 17.03
C CYS A 138 -6.13 1.87 17.52
N ALA A 139 -5.12 2.38 16.82
CA ALA A 139 -4.36 3.57 17.22
C ALA A 139 -5.17 4.86 17.08
N SER A 140 -6.01 4.99 16.05
CA SER A 140 -6.82 6.20 15.82
C SER A 140 -8.17 6.18 16.52
N LEU A 141 -8.78 5.00 16.73
CA LEU A 141 -10.10 4.88 17.34
C LEU A 141 -10.03 4.27 18.74
N ILE A 142 -9.54 3.04 18.88
CA ILE A 142 -9.71 2.27 20.12
C ILE A 142 -8.92 2.89 21.27
N ILE A 143 -7.65 3.19 21.05
CA ILE A 143 -6.76 3.72 22.10
C ILE A 143 -7.27 5.08 22.62
N PRO A 144 -7.57 6.08 21.77
CA PRO A 144 -8.06 7.38 22.25
C PRO A 144 -9.40 7.28 22.98
N ASN A 145 -10.36 6.50 22.48
CA ASN A 145 -11.67 6.38 23.13
C ASN A 145 -11.62 5.62 24.47
N MET A 146 -10.73 4.64 24.62
CA MET A 146 -10.64 3.84 25.84
C MET A 146 -9.88 4.53 26.96
N TRP A 147 -8.82 5.27 26.62
CA TRP A 147 -7.87 5.78 27.61
C TRP A 147 -7.67 7.28 27.59
N GLY A 148 -8.22 7.99 26.60
CA GLY A 148 -8.06 9.41 26.52
C GLY A 148 -8.97 10.17 27.48
N PHE A 149 -8.51 11.35 27.91
CA PHE A 149 -9.35 12.36 28.55
C PHE A 149 -9.52 13.56 27.62
N SER A 150 -10.76 13.92 27.30
CA SER A 150 -11.06 15.09 26.48
C SER A 150 -10.54 16.36 27.15
N ASN A 151 -9.53 17.01 26.56
CA ASN A 151 -9.06 18.32 27.02
C ASN A 151 -9.70 19.39 26.13
N PRO A 152 -10.61 20.23 26.64
CA PRO A 152 -11.18 21.31 25.85
C PRO A 152 -10.11 22.37 25.58
N VAL A 153 -9.71 22.52 24.32
CA VAL A 153 -8.80 23.58 23.89
C VAL A 153 -9.62 24.73 23.34
N ASN A 154 -9.57 25.86 24.04
CA ASN A 154 -10.25 27.08 23.62
C ASN A 154 -9.37 27.81 22.59
N VAL A 155 -9.71 27.66 21.31
CA VAL A 155 -9.09 28.41 20.22
C VAL A 155 -9.88 29.71 20.03
N MET A 156 -9.24 30.85 20.30
CA MET A 156 -9.82 32.17 19.99
C MET A 156 -9.54 32.52 18.53
N ALA A 157 -10.59 32.61 17.71
CA ALA A 157 -10.50 33.09 16.33
C ALA A 157 -11.47 34.26 16.14
N TYR A 158 -10.96 35.40 15.64
CA TYR A 158 -11.76 36.61 15.37
C TYR A 158 -12.64 37.09 16.55
N GLY A 159 -12.16 36.97 17.79
CA GLY A 159 -12.89 37.38 18.99
C GLY A 159 -14.03 36.44 19.42
N GLN A 160 -14.20 35.30 18.73
CA GLN A 160 -15.09 34.22 19.15
C GLN A 160 -14.25 33.05 19.68
N GLY A 161 -14.60 32.56 20.87
CA GLY A 161 -13.96 31.38 21.46
C GLY A 161 -14.60 30.11 20.89
N PHE A 162 -13.82 29.33 20.14
CA PHE A 162 -14.19 27.99 19.71
C PHE A 162 -13.53 26.98 20.64
N THR A 163 -14.33 26.21 21.38
CA THR A 163 -13.80 25.07 22.15
C THR A 163 -13.68 23.89 21.22
N LEU A 164 -12.45 23.60 20.78
CA LEU A 164 -12.11 22.37 20.09
C LEU A 164 -11.73 21.34 21.14
N ALA A 165 -12.47 20.24 21.23
CA ALA A 165 -12.00 19.07 21.95
C ALA A 165 -10.86 18.48 21.11
N ILE A 166 -9.61 18.82 21.48
CA ILE A 166 -8.45 18.15 20.92
C ILE A 166 -8.36 16.79 21.60
N ASP A 167 -7.91 15.80 20.81
CA ASP A 167 -7.90 14.37 21.12
C ASP A 167 -7.67 14.08 22.60
N PRO A 168 -8.34 13.04 23.10
CA PRO A 168 -8.34 12.78 24.50
C PRO A 168 -6.93 12.25 24.88
N SER A 169 -6.08 13.12 25.45
CA SER A 169 -4.71 12.76 25.82
C SER A 169 -4.70 12.25 27.25
N ASN A 170 -4.12 11.07 27.43
CA ASN A 170 -3.76 10.58 28.75
C ASN A 170 -2.35 11.06 29.04
N ALA A 171 -2.07 11.58 30.24
CA ALA A 171 -0.71 11.95 30.64
C ALA A 171 0.30 10.80 30.47
N VAL A 172 -0.16 9.55 30.51
CA VAL A 172 0.65 8.35 30.22
C VAL A 172 1.11 8.29 28.77
N PHE A 173 0.31 8.79 27.81
CA PHE A 173 0.65 8.80 26.40
C PHE A 173 1.50 10.00 25.97
N ASP A 174 1.49 11.10 26.73
CA ASP A 174 2.32 12.27 26.44
C ASP A 174 3.82 11.94 26.41
N ILE A 175 4.25 10.94 27.20
CA ILE A 175 5.62 10.40 27.21
C ILE A 175 6.01 9.82 25.83
N PHE A 176 5.05 9.23 25.11
CA PHE A 176 5.28 8.67 23.78
C PHE A 176 5.21 9.71 22.67
N PHE A 177 4.69 10.92 22.93
CA PHE A 177 4.54 11.98 21.94
C PHE A 177 5.60 13.09 22.08
N GLY A 178 6.77 12.74 22.62
CA GLY A 178 7.93 13.63 22.70
C GLY A 178 8.49 14.05 21.34
N LEU A 179 9.46 14.97 21.38
CA LEU A 179 10.14 15.49 20.18
C LEU A 179 10.86 14.39 19.39
N ASP A 180 11.42 13.40 20.07
CA ASP A 180 12.04 12.22 19.48
C ASP A 180 11.03 11.41 18.65
N PHE A 181 9.84 11.14 19.20
CA PHE A 181 8.77 10.47 18.48
C PHE A 181 8.29 11.27 17.27
N PHE A 182 8.14 12.60 17.42
CA PHE A 182 7.79 13.48 16.32
C PHE A 182 8.84 13.44 15.19
N LEU A 183 10.13 13.54 15.52
CA LEU A 183 11.22 13.49 14.55
C LEU A 183 11.30 12.12 13.85
N ILE A 184 11.14 11.03 14.59
CA ILE A 184 11.10 9.67 14.03
C ILE A 184 9.90 9.53 13.09
N THR A 185 8.73 10.05 13.48
CA THR A 185 7.52 10.03 12.65
C THR A 185 7.73 10.82 11.35
N LEU A 186 8.32 12.02 11.42
CA LEU A 186 8.64 12.82 10.25
C LEU A 186 9.62 12.10 9.31
N LEU A 187 10.67 11.50 9.88
CA LEU A 187 11.68 10.77 9.11
C LEU A 187 11.10 9.53 8.44
N THR A 188 10.30 8.74 9.15
CA THR A 188 9.64 7.53 8.60
C THR A 188 8.59 7.87 7.54
N PHE A 189 7.97 9.05 7.62
CA PHE A 189 7.03 9.53 6.62
C PHE A 189 7.71 10.06 5.35
N ILE A 190 8.85 10.75 5.49
CA ILE A 190 9.61 11.29 4.36
C ILE A 190 10.45 10.22 3.66
N ALA A 191 11.02 9.26 4.39
CA ALA A 191 11.97 8.28 3.85
C ALA A 191 11.46 7.53 2.61
N PRO A 192 10.22 7.02 2.55
CA PRO A 192 9.70 6.31 1.37
C PRO A 192 9.54 7.20 0.14
N ILE A 193 9.44 8.53 0.32
CA ILE A 193 9.21 9.49 -0.76
C ILE A 193 10.43 10.34 -1.10
N LEU A 194 11.54 10.18 -0.36
CA LEU A 194 12.73 11.01 -0.49
C LEU A 194 13.32 11.00 -1.91
N CYS A 195 13.40 9.84 -2.56
CA CYS A 195 13.89 9.74 -3.94
C CYS A 195 13.04 10.56 -4.92
N PHE A 196 11.71 10.55 -4.77
CA PHE A 196 10.82 11.36 -5.60
C PHE A 196 10.98 12.86 -5.30
N ILE A 197 11.19 13.24 -4.04
CA ILE A 197 11.45 14.63 -3.65
C ILE A 197 12.76 15.11 -4.29
N VAL A 198 13.85 14.35 -4.17
CA VAL A 198 15.16 14.72 -4.72
C VAL A 198 15.11 14.83 -6.24
N GLU A 199 14.50 13.86 -6.92
CA GLU A 199 14.43 13.87 -8.39
C GLU A 199 13.55 15.02 -8.92
N LEU A 200 12.40 15.26 -8.28
CA LEU A 200 11.41 16.22 -8.77
C LEU A 200 11.56 17.61 -8.13
N ALA A 201 12.55 17.82 -7.25
CA ALA A 201 12.85 19.12 -6.63
C ALA A 201 13.00 20.27 -7.65
N PRO A 202 13.61 20.08 -8.84
CA PRO A 202 13.67 21.13 -9.87
C PRO A 202 12.30 21.56 -10.43
N ARG A 203 11.23 20.79 -10.18
CA ARG A 203 9.87 21.02 -10.70
C ARG A 203 8.85 20.97 -9.55
N PRO A 204 8.82 21.95 -8.64
CA PRO A 204 8.07 21.87 -7.38
C PRO A 204 6.55 21.69 -7.57
N LEU A 205 5.95 22.37 -8.55
CA LEU A 205 4.52 22.19 -8.85
C LEU A 205 4.20 20.78 -9.38
N TYR A 206 5.13 20.19 -10.12
CA TYR A 206 4.99 18.83 -10.62
C TYR A 206 5.17 17.81 -9.49
N LEU A 207 6.15 18.02 -8.61
CA LEU A 207 6.35 17.23 -7.40
C LEU A 207 5.10 17.24 -6.52
N LEU A 208 4.52 18.41 -6.23
CA LEU A 208 3.31 18.52 -5.43
C LEU A 208 2.16 17.73 -6.06
N ARG A 209 1.93 17.89 -7.37
CA ARG A 209 0.92 17.10 -8.09
C ARG A 209 1.19 15.61 -7.98
N PHE A 210 2.43 15.17 -8.21
CA PHE A 210 2.85 13.77 -8.11
C PHE A 210 2.58 13.19 -6.71
N LEU A 211 2.93 13.93 -5.65
CA LEU A 211 2.69 13.53 -4.26
C LEU A 211 1.19 13.45 -3.95
N CYS A 212 0.38 14.43 -4.39
CA CYS A 212 -1.07 14.36 -4.22
C CYS A 212 -1.67 13.14 -4.91
N HIS A 213 -1.28 12.89 -6.16
CA HIS A 213 -1.79 11.75 -6.93
C HIS A 213 -1.37 10.41 -6.30
N SER A 214 -0.13 10.33 -5.83
CA SER A 214 0.41 9.15 -5.15
C SER A 214 -0.30 8.90 -3.82
N ALA A 215 -0.51 9.94 -3.01
CA ALA A 215 -1.16 9.83 -1.71
C ALA A 215 -2.55 9.22 -1.85
N VAL A 216 -3.37 9.69 -2.79
CA VAL A 216 -4.72 9.13 -3.00
C VAL A 216 -4.68 7.67 -3.39
N LEU A 217 -3.85 7.31 -4.37
CA LEU A 217 -3.79 5.92 -4.83
C LEU A 217 -3.24 5.00 -3.74
N TYR A 218 -2.05 5.28 -3.22
CA TYR A 218 -1.37 4.36 -2.31
C TYR A 218 -2.02 4.31 -0.92
N ALA A 219 -2.50 5.44 -0.41
CA ALA A 219 -3.23 5.44 0.86
C ALA A 219 -4.56 4.69 0.69
N GLY A 220 -5.25 4.89 -0.45
CA GLY A 220 -6.49 4.20 -0.81
C GLY A 220 -6.40 2.67 -0.84
N LEU A 221 -5.20 2.10 -1.10
CA LEU A 221 -5.03 0.67 -1.30
C LEU A 221 -5.12 -0.16 -0.03
N CYS A 222 -5.06 0.45 1.16
CA CYS A 222 -4.96 -0.29 2.43
C CYS A 222 -6.12 -1.28 2.66
N PRO A 223 -7.41 -0.90 2.53
CA PRO A 223 -8.50 -1.87 2.70
C PRO A 223 -8.49 -2.96 1.62
N LEU A 224 -8.14 -2.60 0.38
CA LEU A 224 -8.04 -3.54 -0.74
C LEU A 224 -6.93 -4.58 -0.50
N SER A 225 -5.76 -4.14 -0.04
CA SER A 225 -4.64 -5.03 0.26
C SER A 225 -4.97 -5.95 1.43
N THR A 226 -5.62 -5.45 2.49
CA THR A 226 -6.10 -6.27 3.60
C THR A 226 -7.05 -7.37 3.13
N VAL A 227 -8.02 -7.07 2.26
CA VAL A 227 -8.89 -8.08 1.64
C VAL A 227 -8.07 -9.09 0.84
N GLY A 228 -7.08 -8.63 0.07
CA GLY A 228 -6.18 -9.51 -0.69
C GLY A 228 -5.39 -10.48 0.17
N VAL A 229 -4.85 -10.03 1.30
CA VAL A 229 -4.11 -10.89 2.23
C VAL A 229 -5.04 -11.86 2.94
N LEU A 230 -6.17 -11.41 3.48
CA LEU A 230 -7.13 -12.28 4.19
C LEU A 230 -7.69 -13.38 3.27
N THR A 231 -8.00 -13.03 2.03
CA THR A 231 -8.50 -13.99 1.04
C THR A 231 -7.44 -15.02 0.64
N TYR A 232 -6.18 -14.61 0.54
CA TYR A 232 -5.07 -15.55 0.37
C TYR A 232 -4.93 -16.47 1.59
N LEU A 233 -4.87 -15.93 2.81
CA LEU A 233 -4.74 -16.72 4.04
C LEU A 233 -5.87 -17.75 4.19
N ALA A 234 -7.09 -17.40 3.77
CA ALA A 234 -8.24 -18.30 3.82
C ALA A 234 -8.23 -19.39 2.74
N THR A 235 -7.57 -19.18 1.60
CA THR A 235 -7.65 -20.08 0.44
C THR A 235 -6.35 -20.82 0.12
N GLY A 236 -5.21 -20.27 0.54
CA GLY A 236 -3.87 -20.71 0.15
C GLY A 236 -3.58 -20.57 -1.35
N LYS A 237 -4.39 -19.83 -2.12
CA LYS A 237 -4.28 -19.76 -3.57
C LYS A 237 -4.16 -18.33 -4.07
N ALA A 238 -3.09 -18.05 -4.81
CA ALA A 238 -2.98 -16.85 -5.62
C ALA A 238 -3.50 -17.12 -7.03
N ALA A 239 -4.81 -17.36 -7.18
CA ALA A 239 -5.39 -17.56 -8.51
C ALA A 239 -5.50 -16.22 -9.26
N PHE A 240 -4.82 -16.10 -10.40
CA PHE A 240 -4.95 -14.97 -11.32
C PHE A 240 -5.47 -15.47 -12.67
N LEU A 241 -6.44 -14.76 -13.25
CA LEU A 241 -6.89 -15.04 -14.61
C LEU A 241 -5.81 -14.53 -15.56
N VAL A 242 -5.23 -15.43 -16.37
CA VAL A 242 -4.32 -15.06 -17.45
C VAL A 242 -5.06 -14.11 -18.39
N THR A 243 -4.40 -13.03 -18.81
CA THR A 243 -4.90 -12.07 -19.80
C THR A 243 -5.42 -12.82 -21.04
N GLY A 244 -6.74 -12.82 -21.24
CA GLY A 244 -7.41 -13.50 -22.37
C GLY A 244 -8.57 -14.41 -21.98
N ASP A 245 -8.65 -14.87 -20.73
CA ASP A 245 -9.70 -15.82 -20.32
C ASP A 245 -11.01 -15.10 -19.92
N ARG A 246 -11.79 -14.70 -20.93
CA ARG A 246 -13.13 -14.07 -20.75
C ARG A 246 -14.24 -15.09 -20.44
N ASN A 247 -14.01 -16.37 -20.67
CA ASN A 247 -15.05 -17.41 -20.66
C ASN A 247 -15.38 -17.94 -19.26
N ALA A 248 -14.48 -17.78 -18.29
CA ALA A 248 -14.67 -18.24 -16.92
C ALA A 248 -15.81 -17.52 -16.14
N PHE A 249 -16.38 -16.44 -16.71
CA PHE A 249 -17.50 -15.68 -16.14
C PHE A 249 -18.87 -16.20 -16.61
N SER A 250 -18.97 -16.70 -17.86
CA SER A 250 -20.22 -17.08 -18.52
C SER A 250 -20.72 -18.46 -18.10
N GLU A 251 -19.85 -19.48 -18.05
CA GLU A 251 -20.29 -20.87 -17.88
C GLU A 251 -20.82 -21.21 -16.47
N ARG A 252 -20.44 -20.46 -15.44
CA ARG A 252 -20.87 -20.74 -14.05
C ARG A 252 -22.17 -20.04 -13.65
N GLN A 253 -22.52 -18.91 -14.25
CA GLN A 253 -23.77 -18.20 -13.93
C GLN A 253 -25.02 -19.03 -14.24
N LEU A 254 -24.95 -19.90 -15.27
CA LEU A 254 -26.04 -20.81 -15.67
C LEU A 254 -26.35 -21.93 -14.66
N ARG A 255 -25.48 -22.20 -13.67
CA ARG A 255 -25.72 -23.25 -12.65
C ARG A 255 -26.35 -22.74 -11.35
N PHE A 256 -26.63 -21.44 -11.22
CA PHE A 256 -27.07 -20.83 -9.96
C PHE A 256 -28.60 -20.79 -9.75
N SER A 257 -29.42 -21.26 -10.68
CA SER A 257 -30.88 -21.11 -10.61
C SER A 257 -31.61 -22.12 -9.71
N THR A 258 -30.96 -23.21 -9.25
CA THR A 258 -31.65 -24.32 -8.55
C THR A 258 -31.13 -24.67 -7.14
N THR A 259 -30.30 -23.84 -6.50
CA THR A 259 -29.70 -24.16 -5.18
C THR A 259 -30.38 -23.45 -3.98
N PRO A 260 -30.48 -24.11 -2.81
CA PRO A 260 -31.01 -23.52 -1.58
C PRO A 260 -30.23 -22.27 -1.13
N ALA A 261 -30.89 -21.33 -0.42
CA ALA A 261 -30.32 -20.04 -0.04
C ALA A 261 -28.96 -20.13 0.70
N TRP A 262 -28.79 -21.09 1.61
CA TRP A 262 -27.52 -21.29 2.33
C TRP A 262 -26.38 -21.76 1.42
N TRP A 263 -26.67 -22.64 0.45
CA TRP A 263 -25.70 -23.09 -0.55
C TRP A 263 -25.34 -21.95 -1.50
N ARG A 264 -26.28 -21.04 -1.83
CA ARG A 264 -25.98 -19.82 -2.60
C ARG A 264 -25.04 -18.89 -1.84
N ILE A 265 -25.24 -18.69 -0.54
CA ILE A 265 -24.35 -17.89 0.32
C ILE A 265 -22.97 -18.53 0.41
N LYS A 266 -22.89 -19.84 0.67
CA LYS A 266 -21.64 -20.58 0.73
C LYS A 266 -20.88 -20.54 -0.61
N ASN A 267 -21.57 -20.76 -1.73
CA ASN A 267 -20.97 -20.71 -3.06
C ASN A 267 -20.55 -19.29 -3.46
N TYR A 268 -21.30 -18.27 -3.04
CA TYR A 268 -20.93 -16.87 -3.21
C TYR A 268 -19.69 -16.51 -2.38
N PHE A 269 -19.62 -16.97 -1.13
CA PHE A 269 -18.45 -16.76 -0.28
C PHE A 269 -17.23 -17.49 -0.83
N GLN A 270 -17.38 -18.73 -1.29
CA GLN A 270 -16.31 -19.49 -1.94
C GLN A 270 -15.87 -18.85 -3.27
N SER A 271 -16.79 -18.32 -4.08
CA SER A 271 -16.44 -17.61 -5.33
C SER A 271 -15.74 -16.28 -5.03
N PHE A 272 -16.19 -15.54 -4.01
CA PHE A 272 -15.56 -14.32 -3.53
C PHE A 272 -14.16 -14.58 -2.99
N LEU A 273 -13.97 -15.61 -2.17
CA LEU A 273 -12.67 -16.00 -1.64
C LEU A 273 -11.71 -16.41 -2.77
N TYR A 274 -12.20 -17.17 -3.75
CA TYR A 274 -11.36 -17.66 -4.84
C TYR A 274 -11.02 -16.60 -5.91
N ARG A 275 -11.89 -15.60 -6.11
CA ARG A 275 -11.76 -14.61 -7.19
C ARG A 275 -11.83 -13.16 -6.71
N SER A 276 -11.48 -12.86 -5.45
CA SER A 276 -11.65 -11.51 -4.89
C SER A 276 -10.92 -10.50 -5.76
N HIS A 277 -11.72 -9.78 -6.54
CA HIS A 277 -11.30 -8.92 -7.63
C HIS A 277 -11.76 -7.51 -7.29
N PRO A 278 -10.96 -6.47 -7.60
CA PRO A 278 -11.34 -5.08 -7.31
C PRO A 278 -12.70 -4.65 -7.88
N ASP A 279 -13.17 -5.31 -8.94
CA ASP A 279 -14.47 -5.03 -9.58
C ASP A 279 -15.67 -5.50 -8.74
N HIS A 280 -15.46 -6.44 -7.82
CA HIS A 280 -16.53 -7.08 -7.07
C HIS A 280 -17.23 -6.08 -6.15
N SER A 281 -18.57 -6.06 -6.15
CA SER A 281 -19.37 -5.10 -5.38
C SER A 281 -19.02 -5.11 -3.89
N ALA A 282 -18.86 -6.31 -3.30
CA ALA A 282 -18.51 -6.44 -1.89
C ALA A 282 -17.19 -5.73 -1.50
N VAL A 283 -16.16 -5.79 -2.35
CA VAL A 283 -14.87 -5.11 -2.07
C VAL A 283 -15.06 -3.60 -2.08
N LYS A 284 -15.77 -3.10 -3.10
CA LYS A 284 -16.05 -1.67 -3.25
C LYS A 284 -16.90 -1.13 -2.10
N SER A 285 -17.96 -1.86 -1.73
CA SER A 285 -18.81 -1.52 -0.59
C SER A 285 -18.02 -1.50 0.71
N PHE A 286 -17.09 -2.44 0.90
CA PHE A 286 -16.21 -2.46 2.07
C PHE A 286 -15.27 -1.23 2.11
N GLU A 287 -14.57 -0.91 1.02
CA GLU A 287 -13.71 0.28 0.94
C GLU A 287 -14.47 1.57 1.25
N ILE A 288 -15.65 1.75 0.63
CA ILE A 288 -16.49 2.94 0.85
C ILE A 288 -17.03 2.97 2.28
N ALA A 289 -17.49 1.85 2.82
CA ALA A 289 -17.99 1.78 4.19
C ALA A 289 -16.90 2.12 5.21
N CYS A 290 -15.67 1.60 5.02
CA CYS A 290 -14.52 1.96 5.85
C CYS A 290 -14.23 3.46 5.77
N GLY A 291 -14.23 4.04 4.57
CA GLY A 291 -14.02 5.48 4.39
C GLY A 291 -15.11 6.32 5.07
N LEU A 292 -16.39 6.00 4.87
CA LEU A 292 -17.51 6.72 5.49
C LEU A 292 -17.48 6.62 7.01
N PHE A 293 -17.21 5.43 7.54
CA PHE A 293 -17.07 5.22 8.98
C PHE A 293 -15.94 6.08 9.56
N LEU A 294 -14.77 6.10 8.92
CA LEU A 294 -13.64 6.91 9.37
C LEU A 294 -13.91 8.41 9.24
N ILE A 295 -14.62 8.88 8.21
CA ILE A 295 -15.05 10.28 8.11
C ILE A 295 -15.98 10.62 9.28
N CYS A 296 -17.04 9.85 9.51
CA CYS A 296 -17.97 10.11 10.62
C CYS A 296 -17.25 10.13 11.97
N TYR A 297 -16.34 9.19 12.20
CA TYR A 297 -15.56 9.14 13.43
C TYR A 297 -14.62 10.33 13.55
N SER A 298 -13.83 10.64 12.51
CA SER A 298 -12.87 11.75 12.53
C SER A 298 -13.51 13.12 12.71
N LEU A 299 -14.74 13.32 12.24
CA LEU A 299 -15.53 14.53 12.51
C LEU A 299 -15.96 14.63 13.97
N PHE A 300 -16.23 13.50 14.62
CA PHE A 300 -16.57 13.44 16.05
C PHE A 300 -15.32 13.62 16.94
N SER A 301 -14.19 13.03 16.56
CA SER A 301 -12.93 13.10 17.32
C SER A 301 -12.01 14.27 16.95
N SER A 302 -12.40 15.12 16.00
CA SER A 302 -11.58 16.24 15.47
C SER A 302 -10.22 15.80 14.87
N GLN A 303 -10.10 14.55 14.42
CA GLN A 303 -8.86 13.99 13.84
C GLN A 303 -8.74 14.31 12.33
N ILE A 304 -8.28 15.51 12.01
CA ILE A 304 -8.24 16.00 10.62
C ILE A 304 -7.36 15.13 9.69
N SER A 305 -6.24 14.59 10.19
CA SER A 305 -5.36 13.71 9.41
C SER A 305 -6.07 12.46 8.90
N LEU A 306 -6.97 11.91 9.72
CA LEU A 306 -7.72 10.68 9.43
C LEU A 306 -8.75 10.92 8.32
N ILE A 307 -9.29 12.14 8.23
CA ILE A 307 -10.19 12.56 7.14
C ILE A 307 -9.50 12.39 5.79
N GLY A 308 -8.23 12.81 5.67
CA GLY A 308 -7.47 12.69 4.42
C GLY A 308 -7.37 11.25 3.93
N LEU A 309 -7.01 10.33 4.83
CA LEU A 309 -6.97 8.90 4.53
C LEU A 309 -8.35 8.33 4.19
N ALA A 310 -9.37 8.69 4.96
CA ALA A 310 -10.74 8.21 4.76
C ALA A 310 -11.30 8.63 3.39
N PHE A 311 -10.99 9.86 2.94
CA PHE A 311 -11.29 10.30 1.58
C PHE A 311 -10.58 9.45 0.53
N ALA A 312 -9.32 9.05 0.74
CA ALA A 312 -8.61 8.18 -0.18
C ALA A 312 -9.29 6.81 -0.33
N PHE A 313 -9.83 6.23 0.75
CA PHE A 313 -10.58 4.96 0.71
C PHE A 313 -11.87 5.04 -0.12
N ILE A 314 -12.55 6.19 -0.10
CA ILE A 314 -13.76 6.41 -0.91
C ILE A 314 -13.39 6.73 -2.36
N LEU A 315 -12.37 7.58 -2.55
CA LEU A 315 -12.03 8.09 -3.87
C LEU A 315 -11.44 6.99 -4.76
N LEU A 316 -10.64 6.06 -4.21
CA LEU A 316 -10.05 4.97 -4.99
C LEU A 316 -11.08 4.09 -5.75
N PRO A 317 -12.13 3.52 -5.12
CA PRO A 317 -13.15 2.76 -5.83
C PRO A 317 -14.01 3.61 -6.76
N VAL A 318 -14.19 4.91 -6.49
CA VAL A 318 -14.88 5.83 -7.42
C VAL A 318 -14.04 6.03 -8.68
N MET A 319 -12.74 6.33 -8.52
CA MET A 319 -11.80 6.53 -9.62
C MET A 319 -11.60 5.28 -10.47
N HIS A 320 -11.78 4.09 -9.90
CA HIS A 320 -11.77 2.84 -10.64
C HIS A 320 -12.85 2.80 -11.75
N HIS A 321 -14.02 3.42 -11.55
CA HIS A 321 -15.11 3.43 -12.54
C HIS A 321 -15.14 4.70 -13.39
N VAL A 322 -14.99 5.85 -12.73
CA VAL A 322 -15.11 7.17 -13.38
C VAL A 322 -13.85 7.54 -14.17
N GLY A 323 -12.71 6.94 -13.82
CA GLY A 323 -11.41 7.24 -14.41
C GLY A 323 -10.77 8.51 -13.85
N TRP A 324 -9.49 8.68 -14.19
CA TRP A 324 -8.67 9.80 -13.73
C TRP A 324 -9.01 11.13 -14.43
N GLU A 325 -9.54 11.05 -15.63
CA GLU A 325 -9.73 12.21 -16.52
C GLU A 325 -10.90 13.11 -16.13
N ASN A 326 -11.78 12.65 -15.25
CA ASN A 326 -12.93 13.42 -14.84
C ASN A 326 -12.50 14.71 -14.07
N PRO A 327 -13.01 15.89 -14.45
CA PRO A 327 -12.57 17.17 -13.89
C PRO A 327 -12.86 17.31 -12.39
N ILE A 328 -13.90 16.66 -11.88
CA ILE A 328 -14.24 16.63 -10.46
C ILE A 328 -13.19 15.82 -9.70
N ILE A 329 -12.85 14.63 -10.22
CA ILE A 329 -11.84 13.75 -9.63
C ILE A 329 -10.49 14.45 -9.55
N GLN A 330 -10.06 15.14 -10.61
CA GLN A 330 -8.78 15.85 -10.63
C GLN A 330 -8.65 16.89 -9.52
N ARG A 331 -9.75 17.53 -9.13
CA ARG A 331 -9.77 18.47 -8.00
C ARG A 331 -9.80 17.75 -6.65
N LEU A 332 -10.62 16.70 -6.53
CA LEU A 332 -10.76 15.93 -5.30
C LEU A 332 -9.47 15.19 -4.91
N VAL A 333 -8.64 14.79 -5.88
CA VAL A 333 -7.37 14.10 -5.62
C VAL A 333 -6.39 14.94 -4.80
N LEU A 334 -6.53 16.26 -4.79
CA LEU A 334 -5.66 17.12 -3.99
C LEU A 334 -5.95 17.02 -2.48
N LEU A 335 -7.21 16.75 -2.11
CA LEU A 335 -7.66 16.85 -0.73
C LEU A 335 -6.98 15.86 0.23
N PRO A 336 -6.86 14.55 -0.09
CA PRO A 336 -6.28 13.59 0.84
C PRO A 336 -4.86 13.94 1.28
N PHE A 337 -4.03 14.45 0.37
CA PHE A 337 -2.66 14.84 0.70
C PHE A 337 -2.65 16.01 1.69
N PHE A 338 -3.33 17.11 1.39
CA PHE A 338 -3.33 18.28 2.27
C PHE A 338 -3.94 17.98 3.64
N LEU A 339 -5.05 17.24 3.69
CA LEU A 339 -5.71 16.90 4.96
C LEU A 339 -4.86 15.97 5.82
N THR A 340 -4.18 14.98 5.22
CA THR A 340 -3.28 14.07 5.94
C THR A 340 -2.08 14.82 6.51
N PHE A 341 -1.53 15.80 5.79
CA PHE A 341 -0.39 16.60 6.25
C PHE A 341 -0.78 17.73 7.22
N LEU A 342 -2.03 18.20 7.19
CA LEU A 342 -2.48 19.30 8.03
C LEU A 342 -2.40 18.97 9.51
N GLY A 343 -2.74 17.75 9.92
CA GLY A 343 -2.73 17.39 11.34
C GLY A 343 -1.34 17.36 11.97
N PRO A 344 -0.33 16.64 11.42
CA PRO A 344 1.04 16.69 11.95
C PRO A 344 1.63 18.10 11.95
N LEU A 345 1.27 18.94 10.97
CA LEU A 345 1.68 20.35 10.94
C LEU A 345 1.07 21.15 12.09
N VAL A 346 -0.23 20.98 12.35
CA VAL A 346 -0.93 21.65 13.47
C VAL A 346 -0.38 21.16 14.81
N CYS A 347 -0.16 19.86 14.99
CA CYS A 347 0.44 19.31 16.20
C CYS A 347 1.89 19.80 16.39
N GLY A 348 2.69 19.82 15.33
CA GLY A 348 4.04 20.36 15.37
C GLY A 348 4.05 21.82 15.80
N LEU A 349 3.21 22.66 15.19
CA LEU A 349 3.06 24.07 15.58
C LEU A 349 2.64 24.23 17.05
N ALA A 350 1.75 23.38 17.56
CA ALA A 350 1.33 23.41 18.95
C ALA A 350 2.50 23.10 19.91
N LEU A 351 3.32 22.09 19.62
CA LEU A 351 4.53 21.77 20.38
C LEU A 351 5.57 22.90 20.33
N PHE A 352 5.71 23.55 19.17
CA PHE A 352 6.63 24.69 19.05
C PHE A 352 6.17 25.92 19.83
N LEU A 353 4.86 26.13 19.96
CA LEU A 353 4.27 27.29 20.62
C LEU A 353 4.05 27.10 22.13
N SER A 354 3.94 25.86 22.63
CA SER A 354 3.76 25.58 24.06
C SER A 354 5.02 25.87 24.89
N GLY A 355 6.18 26.03 24.23
CA GLY A 355 7.42 26.40 24.91
C GLY A 355 8.02 25.29 25.78
N ASP A 356 7.53 24.05 25.64
CA ASP A 356 8.09 22.84 26.28
C ASP A 356 9.42 22.40 25.63
N PHE A 357 10.28 23.39 25.31
CA PHE A 357 11.68 23.22 24.92
C PHE A 357 12.57 23.40 26.15
N ILE A 358 12.44 22.54 27.16
CA ILE A 358 13.47 22.34 28.19
C ILE A 358 13.58 20.86 28.52
#